data_AF-A0A1Q2LG34-F1
#
_entry.id   AF-A0A1Q2LG34-F1
#
_cell.length_a   1.000
_cell.length_b   1.000
_cell.length_c   1.000
_cell.angle_alpha   90.00
_cell.angle_beta   90.00
_cell.angle_gamma   90.00
#
_symmetry.space_group_name_H-M   'P 1'
#
loop_
_entity.id
_entity.type
_entity.pdbx_description
1 polymer ?
#
loop_
_entity_poly.entity_id
_entity_poly.type
_entity_poly.pdbx_seq_one_letter_code
_entity_poly.pdbx_strand_id
1 'polypeptide(L)'
;MKKFVLMALSLSFLSLCFAYSKDFTLSPQSHIGFEVKKFGVKTIKGHFRDFSGKLTLTDKAITALSGEVRIESIFTDSTKRDEHLQEEDFLDSAKFPESKFILQSYEP
;
A
#
# COMPACT_ATOMS: atom_id res chain seq x y z
N MET A 1 -18.89 -47.95 27.02
CA MET A 1 -19.46 -46.61 27.28
C MET A 1 -18.43 -45.58 27.72
N LYS A 2 -17.48 -45.89 28.63
CA LYS A 2 -16.41 -44.95 29.05
C LYS A 2 -15.44 -44.54 27.91
N LYS A 3 -15.16 -45.43 26.96
CA LYS A 3 -14.28 -45.16 25.79
C LYS A 3 -14.90 -44.20 24.76
N PHE A 4 -16.23 -44.10 24.70
CA PHE A 4 -16.92 -43.17 23.79
C PHE A 4 -16.99 -41.74 24.35
N VAL A 5 -17.04 -41.59 25.68
CA VAL A 5 -17.01 -40.27 26.35
C VAL A 5 -15.63 -39.61 26.21
N LEU A 6 -14.56 -40.40 26.21
CA LEU A 6 -13.18 -39.92 26.00
C LEU A 6 -12.92 -39.40 24.58
N MET A 7 -13.61 -39.93 23.57
CA MET A 7 -13.46 -39.49 22.17
C MET A 7 -14.20 -38.17 21.91
N ALA A 8 -15.35 -37.95 22.55
CA ALA A 8 -16.11 -36.70 22.43
C ALA A 8 -15.43 -35.51 23.14
N LEU A 9 -14.65 -35.77 24.19
CA LEU A 9 -13.90 -34.73 24.92
C LEU A 9 -12.61 -34.29 24.20
N SER A 10 -12.09 -35.12 23.29
CA SER A 10 -10.89 -34.79 22.49
C SER A 10 -11.18 -33.83 21.33
N LEU A 11 -12.44 -33.71 20.91
CA LEU A 11 -12.85 -32.82 19.82
C LEU A 11 -13.06 -31.36 20.27
N SER A 12 -13.16 -31.13 21.58
CA SER A 12 -13.38 -29.80 22.17
C SER A 12 -12.10 -28.98 22.35
N PHE A 13 -10.92 -29.54 22.06
CA PHE A 13 -9.62 -28.88 22.21
C PHE A 13 -9.03 -28.37 20.89
N LEU A 14 -9.78 -28.43 19.79
CA LEU A 14 -9.45 -27.68 18.58
C LEU A 14 -9.86 -26.22 18.82
N SER A 15 -9.18 -25.56 19.77
CA SER A 15 -9.24 -24.13 19.97
C SER A 15 -8.84 -23.49 18.66
N LEU A 16 -9.82 -22.93 17.97
CA LEU A 16 -9.63 -22.22 16.73
C LEU A 16 -8.68 -21.06 17.04
N CYS A 17 -7.43 -21.20 16.60
CA CYS A 17 -6.52 -20.08 16.51
C CYS A 17 -7.02 -19.20 15.35
N PHE A 18 -8.09 -18.45 15.60
CA PHE A 18 -8.53 -17.41 14.68
C PHE A 18 -7.49 -16.31 14.75
N ALA A 19 -6.65 -16.23 13.72
CA ALA A 19 -5.78 -15.09 13.52
C ALA A 19 -6.65 -13.83 13.39
N TYR A 20 -6.40 -12.81 14.21
CA TYR A 20 -7.19 -11.59 14.18
C TYR A 20 -6.68 -10.69 13.05
N SER A 21 -7.45 -10.57 11.98
CA SER A 21 -7.13 -9.70 10.84
C SER A 21 -7.91 -8.39 10.90
N LYS A 22 -7.24 -7.27 10.65
CA LYS A 22 -7.83 -5.93 10.55
C LYS A 22 -7.36 -5.24 9.27
N ASP A 23 -8.32 -4.80 8.48
CA ASP A 23 -8.09 -4.03 7.27
C ASP A 23 -8.13 -2.53 7.55
N PHE A 24 -7.21 -1.79 6.93
CA PHE A 24 -7.11 -0.34 6.94
C PHE A 24 -7.06 0.15 5.50
N THR A 25 -7.75 1.26 5.22
CA THR A 25 -7.63 1.99 3.96
C THR A 25 -6.83 3.27 4.20
N LEU A 26 -6.07 3.70 3.19
CA LEU A 26 -5.41 5.00 3.25
C LEU A 26 -6.44 6.11 3.39
N SER A 27 -6.21 7.04 4.30
CA SER A 27 -7.06 8.22 4.47
C SER A 27 -6.66 9.31 3.48
N PRO A 28 -7.56 10.26 3.17
CA PRO A 28 -7.22 11.44 2.37
C PRO A 28 -6.14 12.34 3.00
N GLN A 29 -5.82 12.16 4.28
CA GLN A 29 -4.73 12.89 4.96
C GLN A 29 -3.36 12.23 4.77
N SER A 30 -3.31 11.08 4.09
CA SER A 30 -2.06 10.40 3.74
C SER A 30 -1.34 11.17 2.63
N HIS A 31 -0.04 10.91 2.45
CA HIS A 31 0.77 11.63 1.48
C HIS A 31 1.73 10.69 0.77
N ILE A 32 1.66 10.63 -0.56
CA ILE A 32 2.62 9.93 -1.41
C ILE A 32 3.52 10.98 -2.06
N GLY A 33 4.60 11.31 -1.35
CA GLY A 33 5.54 12.36 -1.73
C GLY A 33 6.86 11.81 -2.28
N PHE A 34 7.53 12.62 -3.10
CA PHE A 34 8.87 12.37 -3.61
C PHE A 34 9.71 13.66 -3.57
N GLU A 35 11.03 13.48 -3.51
CA GLU A 35 11.98 14.59 -3.59
C GLU A 35 13.12 14.24 -4.56
N VAL A 36 13.47 15.17 -5.44
CA VAL A 36 14.56 15.01 -6.41
C VAL A 36 15.53 16.17 -6.28
N LYS A 37 16.83 15.87 -6.15
CA LYS A 37 17.88 16.88 -6.12
C LYS A 37 18.28 17.28 -7.54
N LYS A 38 18.18 18.58 -7.83
CA LYS A 38 18.69 19.21 -9.04
C LYS A 38 20.03 19.89 -8.75
N PHE A 39 21.09 19.38 -9.39
CA PHE A 39 22.47 19.88 -9.30
C PHE A 39 23.01 20.05 -7.86
N GLY A 40 22.52 19.27 -6.89
CA GLY A 40 22.97 19.31 -5.50
C GLY A 40 22.54 20.55 -4.70
N VAL A 41 21.94 21.56 -5.32
CA VAL A 41 21.61 22.85 -4.68
C VAL A 41 20.10 23.03 -4.48
N LYS A 42 19.27 22.52 -5.39
CA LYS A 42 17.82 22.71 -5.34
C LYS A 42 17.10 21.36 -5.21
N THR A 43 16.28 21.21 -4.18
CA THR A 43 15.36 20.08 -4.05
C THR A 43 14.02 20.43 -4.66
N ILE A 44 13.56 19.62 -5.61
CA ILE A 44 12.20 19.66 -6.13
C ILE A 44 11.40 18.66 -5.30
N LYS A 45 10.31 19.11 -4.69
CA LYS A 45 9.36 18.27 -3.99
C LYS A 45 8.15 18.06 -4.89
N GLY A 46 7.58 16.87 -4.84
CA GLY A 46 6.32 16.59 -5.52
C GLY A 46 5.53 15.52 -4.78
N HIS A 47 4.29 15.36 -5.18
CA HIS A 47 3.40 14.33 -4.64
C HIS A 47 2.32 13.96 -5.65
N PHE A 48 1.66 12.83 -5.40
CA PHE A 48 0.46 12.41 -6.11
C PHE A 48 -0.77 12.78 -5.30
N ARG A 49 -1.73 13.46 -5.92
CA ARG A 49 -2.97 13.93 -5.27
C ARG A 49 -4.08 12.88 -5.29
N ASP A 50 -4.05 11.97 -6.27
CA ASP A 50 -5.01 10.89 -6.42
C ASP A 50 -4.28 9.56 -6.18
N PHE A 51 -4.59 8.96 -5.03
CA PHE A 51 -4.00 7.72 -4.59
C PHE A 51 -5.00 6.89 -3.79
N SER A 52 -4.77 5.59 -3.78
CA SER A 52 -5.53 4.64 -2.97
C SER A 52 -4.57 3.62 -2.34
N GLY A 53 -5.01 2.95 -1.29
CA GLY A 53 -4.22 1.88 -0.70
C GLY A 53 -4.91 1.17 0.45
N LYS A 54 -4.42 -0.04 0.70
CA LYS A 54 -4.95 -0.97 1.69
C LYS A 54 -3.80 -1.60 2.48
N LEU A 55 -3.95 -1.65 3.79
CA LEU A 55 -3.05 -2.33 4.72
C LEU A 55 -3.86 -3.36 5.49
N THR A 56 -3.37 -4.59 5.55
CA THR A 56 -3.93 -5.65 6.38
C THR A 56 -2.94 -6.00 7.48
N LEU A 57 -3.42 -5.94 8.72
CA LEU A 57 -2.67 -6.39 9.89
C LEU A 57 -3.27 -7.68 10.42
N THR A 58 -2.45 -8.70 10.61
CA THR A 58 -2.85 -9.94 11.29
C THR A 58 -2.03 -10.08 12.56
N ASP A 59 -2.70 -10.16 13.72
CA ASP A 59 -2.06 -10.25 15.04
C ASP A 59 -0.99 -9.15 15.27
N LYS A 60 -1.25 -7.94 14.74
CA LYS A 60 -0.39 -6.74 14.74
C LYS A 60 0.82 -6.79 13.78
N ALA A 61 1.01 -7.85 13.00
CA ALA A 61 2.01 -7.90 11.94
C ALA A 61 1.39 -7.45 10.60
N ILE A 62 2.19 -6.79 9.75
CA ILE A 62 1.77 -6.47 8.37
C ILE A 62 1.75 -7.75 7.56
N THR A 63 0.59 -8.09 6.98
CA THR A 63 0.44 -9.29 6.14
C THR A 63 0.12 -8.97 4.69
N ALA A 64 -0.46 -7.79 4.43
CA ALA A 64 -0.60 -7.27 3.08
C ALA A 64 -0.54 -5.75 3.08
N LEU A 65 0.09 -5.19 2.06
CA LEU A 65 0.06 -3.76 1.76
C LEU A 65 0.02 -3.59 0.25
N SER A 66 -0.94 -2.80 -0.22
CA SER A 66 -1.04 -2.40 -1.62
C SER A 66 -1.36 -0.92 -1.71
N GLY A 67 -0.84 -0.26 -2.74
CA GLY A 67 -1.16 1.13 -3.02
C GLY A 67 -1.10 1.40 -4.51
N GLU A 68 -1.81 2.43 -4.94
CA GLU A 68 -1.78 2.92 -6.31
C GLU A 68 -1.86 4.45 -6.33
N VAL A 69 -1.26 5.02 -7.37
CA VAL A 69 -1.37 6.46 -7.68
C VAL A 69 -1.78 6.64 -9.13
N ARG A 70 -2.59 7.65 -9.43
CA ARG A 70 -2.81 8.10 -10.80
C ARG A 70 -1.69 9.03 -11.22
N ILE A 71 -1.04 8.73 -12.34
CA ILE A 71 0.13 9.50 -12.80
C ILE A 71 -0.22 10.96 -13.10
N GLU A 72 -1.39 11.21 -13.71
CA GLU A 72 -1.89 12.57 -14.01
C GLU A 72 -2.09 13.45 -12.77
N SER A 73 -2.17 12.84 -11.58
CA SER A 73 -2.34 13.56 -10.31
C SER A 73 -1.03 14.10 -9.73
N ILE A 74 0.08 13.95 -10.45
CA ILE A 74 1.39 14.47 -10.07
C ILE A 74 1.33 15.98 -9.89
N PHE A 75 1.95 16.46 -8.82
CA PHE A 75 1.99 17.88 -8.50
C PHE A 75 3.34 18.27 -7.90
N THR A 76 3.96 19.29 -8.48
CA THR A 76 5.27 19.80 -8.06
C THR A 76 5.28 21.32 -7.85
N ASP A 77 4.13 21.96 -7.64
CA ASP A 77 3.98 23.43 -7.64
C ASP A 77 4.37 24.10 -8.97
N SER A 78 4.36 23.37 -10.10
CA SER A 78 4.69 23.92 -11.41
C SER A 78 3.95 23.21 -12.53
N THR A 79 2.88 23.83 -13.04
CA THR A 79 2.03 23.26 -14.11
C THR A 79 2.83 22.76 -15.31
N LYS A 80 3.79 23.56 -15.82
CA LYS A 80 4.63 23.16 -16.96
C LYS A 80 5.46 21.89 -16.69
N ARG A 81 5.94 21.71 -15.45
CA ARG A 81 6.70 20.53 -15.07
C ARG A 81 5.77 19.34 -14.85
N ASP A 82 4.61 19.57 -14.27
CA ASP A 82 3.61 18.53 -14.04
C ASP A 82 3.08 17.97 -15.37
N GLU A 83 2.90 18.83 -16.39
CA GLU A 83 2.60 18.43 -17.77
C GLU A 83 3.76 17.63 -18.38
N HIS A 84 5.00 18.12 -18.31
CA HIS A 84 6.16 17.43 -18.89
C HIS A 84 6.42 16.06 -18.24
N LEU A 85 6.23 15.92 -16.92
CA LEU A 85 6.43 14.64 -16.24
C LEU A 85 5.46 13.53 -16.69
N GLN A 86 4.35 13.89 -17.35
CA GLN A 86 3.37 12.95 -17.89
C GLN A 86 3.73 12.41 -19.28
N GLU A 87 4.67 13.05 -19.97
CA GLU A 87 5.07 12.69 -21.33
C GLU A 87 5.93 11.41 -21.40
N GLU A 88 6.14 10.91 -22.61
CA GLU A 88 6.83 9.65 -22.91
C GLU A 88 8.29 9.56 -22.45
N ASP A 89 8.94 10.71 -22.22
CA ASP A 89 10.31 10.78 -21.71
C ASP A 89 10.41 10.60 -20.18
N PHE A 90 9.26 10.58 -19.48
CA PHE A 90 9.17 10.38 -18.03
C PHE A 90 8.20 9.26 -17.66
N LEU A 91 6.97 9.62 -17.25
CA LEU A 91 6.03 8.68 -16.67
C LEU A 91 5.09 8.07 -17.73
N ASP A 92 5.01 8.67 -18.92
CA ASP A 92 4.18 8.21 -20.04
C ASP A 92 2.76 7.86 -19.57
N SER A 93 2.04 8.86 -19.03
CA SER A 93 0.72 8.67 -18.40
C SER A 93 -0.32 8.11 -19.37
N ALA A 94 -0.16 8.41 -20.67
CA ALA A 94 -1.02 7.91 -21.73
C ALA A 94 -0.94 6.37 -21.85
N LYS A 95 0.25 5.79 -21.66
CA LYS A 95 0.47 4.35 -21.71
C LYS A 95 0.38 3.67 -20.35
N PHE A 96 0.80 4.37 -19.29
CA PHE A 96 0.87 3.87 -17.93
C PHE A 96 0.14 4.83 -16.97
N PRO A 97 -1.20 4.86 -16.99
CA PRO A 97 -1.98 5.84 -16.21
C PRO A 97 -1.89 5.63 -14.69
N GLU A 98 -1.49 4.44 -14.25
CA GLU A 98 -1.43 4.03 -12.85
C GLU A 98 -0.05 3.46 -12.50
N SER A 99 0.48 3.83 -11.34
CA SER A 99 1.62 3.16 -10.71
C SER A 99 1.16 2.41 -9.47
N LYS A 100 1.59 1.15 -9.32
CA LYS A 100 1.12 0.23 -8.29
C LYS A 100 2.26 -0.30 -7.44
N PHE A 101 2.01 -0.37 -6.14
CA PHE A 101 2.87 -1.02 -5.17
C PHE A 101 2.13 -2.24 -4.58
N ILE A 102 2.81 -3.37 -4.55
CA ILE A 102 2.34 -4.59 -3.89
C ILE A 102 3.48 -5.12 -3.01
N LEU A 103 3.22 -5.24 -1.71
CA LEU A 103 4.14 -5.82 -0.75
C LEU A 103 4.37 -7.30 -1.07
N GLN A 104 5.62 -7.68 -1.30
CA GLN A 104 6.00 -9.08 -1.52
C GLN A 104 6.41 -9.78 -0.22
N SER A 105 7.15 -9.09 0.64
CA SER A 105 7.60 -9.62 1.93
C SER A 105 7.73 -8.49 2.95
N TYR A 106 7.52 -8.82 4.21
CA TYR A 106 7.71 -7.91 5.34
C TYR A 106 8.44 -8.65 6.47
N GLU A 107 9.58 -8.10 6.87
CA GLU A 107 10.35 -8.56 8.02
C GLU A 107 10.31 -7.44 9.08
N PRO A 108 9.73 -7.69 10.27
CA PRO A 108 9.61 -6.69 11.33
C PRO A 108 10.92 -6.39 12.05
#